data_AF-A0A977N2D1-F1
#
_entry.id   AF-A0A977N2D1-F1
#
_cell.length_a   1.000
_cell.length_b   1.000
_cell.length_c   1.000
_cell.angle_alpha   90.00
_cell.angle_beta   90.00
_cell.angle_gamma   90.00
#
_symmetry.space_group_name_H-M   'P 1'
#
loop_
_entity.id
_entity.type
_entity.pdbx_description
1 polymer ?
#
loop_
_entity_poly.entity_id
_entity_poly.type
_entity_poly.pdbx_seq_one_letter_code
_entity_poly.pdbx_strand_id
1 'polypeptide(L)'
;KARDAEAVVSLNAALDMKKFGKPDKALKLFQHAFALSPKHPDILNHYGEFLEDTKKDVVKADQLYTLALTNFPDHSGALTNRQRTASIVENLDREMLRKIDEKRDTLLSIPDNNAALCRAKKEAYFQHIYHTVAIEGNTMTLQQTRSVLETRIAVEGKSIAEHNEILGLDAAMKYINTTLLYRLRDISMGDVLEIHKRVLGHVDPLEGGQFRRTQVYVGGHIPPGPSDIQKLMRQFLEWLNSEDALELHP
;
A
#
# COMPACT_ATOMS: atom_id res chain seq x y z
N LYS A 1 -21.51 -21.80 -4.97
CA LYS A 1 -22.87 -22.39 -5.01
C LYS A 1 -23.59 -22.33 -3.66
N ALA A 2 -23.22 -23.11 -2.63
CA ALA A 2 -23.88 -23.00 -1.32
C ALA A 2 -23.59 -21.67 -0.60
N ARG A 3 -22.32 -21.23 -0.62
CA ARG A 3 -21.91 -19.92 -0.04
C ARG A 3 -22.55 -18.72 -0.74
N ASP A 4 -22.75 -18.80 -2.06
CA ASP A 4 -23.40 -17.71 -2.80
C ASP A 4 -24.89 -17.62 -2.46
N ALA A 5 -25.58 -18.75 -2.27
CA ALA A 5 -26.96 -18.76 -1.81
C ALA A 5 -27.10 -18.13 -0.41
N GLU A 6 -26.20 -18.46 0.51
CA GLU A 6 -26.15 -17.86 1.86
C GLU A 6 -25.82 -16.36 1.81
N ALA A 7 -24.92 -15.95 0.91
CA ALA A 7 -24.57 -14.55 0.70
C ALA A 7 -25.77 -13.74 0.17
N VAL A 8 -26.56 -14.30 -0.75
CA VAL A 8 -27.79 -13.67 -1.26
C VAL A 8 -28.87 -13.59 -0.17
N VAL A 9 -29.02 -14.61 0.68
CA VAL A 9 -29.91 -14.55 1.84
C VAL A 9 -29.50 -13.43 2.79
N SER A 10 -28.20 -13.30 3.07
CA SER A 10 -27.65 -12.24 3.91
C SER A 10 -27.85 -10.85 3.31
N LEU A 11 -27.70 -10.72 1.98
CA LEU A 11 -28.00 -9.49 1.25
C LEU A 11 -29.47 -9.09 1.39
N ASN A 12 -30.40 -10.02 1.18
CA ASN A 12 -31.84 -9.75 1.32
C ASN A 12 -32.17 -9.29 2.75
N ALA A 13 -31.62 -9.96 3.76
CA ALA A 13 -31.77 -9.53 5.15
C ALA A 13 -31.18 -8.13 5.40
N ALA A 14 -30.05 -7.78 4.76
CA ALA A 14 -29.46 -6.44 4.86
C ALA A 14 -30.40 -5.37 4.28
N LEU A 15 -30.99 -5.63 3.11
CA LEU A 15 -31.94 -4.74 2.45
C LEU A 15 -33.21 -4.53 3.29
N ASP A 16 -33.72 -5.58 3.94
CA ASP A 16 -34.85 -5.48 4.85
C ASP A 16 -34.52 -4.64 6.09
N MET A 17 -33.34 -4.87 6.70
CA MET A 17 -32.88 -4.04 7.82
C MET A 17 -32.70 -2.57 7.43
N LYS A 18 -32.25 -2.29 6.19
CA LYS A 18 -32.18 -0.92 5.64
C LYS A 18 -33.58 -0.30 5.56
N LYS A 19 -34.56 -1.02 5.00
CA LYS A 19 -35.97 -0.57 4.91
C LYS A 19 -36.61 -0.33 6.27
N PHE A 20 -36.27 -1.15 7.27
CA PHE A 20 -36.75 -0.98 8.65
C PHE A 20 -36.03 0.14 9.42
N GLY A 21 -35.14 0.91 8.79
CA GLY A 21 -34.41 2.01 9.44
C GLY A 21 -33.40 1.53 10.48
N LYS A 22 -32.83 0.32 10.31
CA LYS A 22 -31.82 -0.26 11.23
C LYS A 22 -30.44 -0.33 10.56
N PRO A 23 -29.78 0.82 10.34
CA PRO A 23 -28.55 0.90 9.54
C PRO A 23 -27.39 0.08 10.11
N ASP A 24 -27.22 0.03 11.43
CA ASP A 24 -26.09 -0.73 12.02
C ASP A 24 -26.25 -2.24 11.84
N LYS A 25 -27.49 -2.74 11.82
CA LYS A 25 -27.77 -4.16 11.53
C LYS A 25 -27.58 -4.44 10.04
N ALA A 26 -28.08 -3.55 9.18
CA ALA A 26 -27.88 -3.65 7.74
C ALA A 26 -26.38 -3.69 7.39
N LEU A 27 -25.57 -2.82 7.99
CA LEU A 27 -24.12 -2.78 7.77
C LEU A 27 -23.45 -4.12 8.10
N LYS A 28 -23.76 -4.72 9.26
CA LYS A 28 -23.21 -6.04 9.64
C LYS A 28 -23.60 -7.14 8.65
N LEU A 29 -24.84 -7.10 8.15
CA LEU A 29 -25.33 -8.07 7.18
C LEU A 29 -24.69 -7.87 5.79
N PHE A 30 -24.49 -6.63 5.35
CA PHE A 30 -23.73 -6.34 4.13
C PHE A 30 -22.28 -6.82 4.23
N GLN A 31 -21.61 -6.53 5.35
CA GLN A 31 -20.24 -7.01 5.60
C GLN A 31 -20.16 -8.54 5.60
N HIS A 32 -21.16 -9.21 6.19
CA HIS A 32 -21.24 -10.66 6.18
C HIS A 32 -21.47 -11.23 4.77
N ALA A 33 -22.41 -10.66 4.02
CA ALA A 33 -22.68 -11.05 2.62
C ALA A 33 -21.43 -10.88 1.74
N PHE A 34 -20.70 -9.76 1.91
CA PHE A 34 -19.43 -9.51 1.22
C PHE A 34 -18.34 -10.51 1.63
N ALA A 35 -18.23 -10.85 2.92
CA ALA A 35 -17.26 -11.85 3.37
C ALA A 35 -17.55 -13.26 2.81
N LEU A 36 -18.82 -13.62 2.62
CA LEU A 36 -19.24 -14.89 2.03
C LEU A 36 -18.99 -14.95 0.52
N SER A 37 -19.26 -13.86 -0.22
CA SER A 37 -19.06 -13.78 -1.67
C SER A 37 -18.54 -12.40 -2.10
N PRO A 38 -17.22 -12.14 -1.99
CA PRO A 38 -16.62 -10.81 -2.17
C PRO A 38 -16.59 -10.32 -3.62
N LYS A 39 -16.91 -11.19 -4.58
CA LYS A 39 -16.95 -10.89 -6.02
C LYS A 39 -18.38 -10.82 -6.58
N HIS A 40 -19.41 -11.00 -5.73
CA HIS A 40 -20.79 -11.01 -6.19
C HIS A 40 -21.27 -9.60 -6.54
N PRO A 41 -21.73 -9.34 -7.77
CA PRO A 41 -21.94 -7.99 -8.25
C PRO A 41 -23.13 -7.30 -7.57
N ASP A 42 -24.23 -8.00 -7.33
CA ASP A 42 -25.39 -7.43 -6.62
C ASP A 42 -25.07 -7.04 -5.16
N ILE A 43 -24.27 -7.86 -4.46
CA ILE A 43 -23.85 -7.58 -3.08
C ILE A 43 -22.99 -6.32 -3.05
N LEU A 44 -22.02 -6.23 -3.97
CA LEU A 44 -21.14 -5.07 -4.10
C LEU A 44 -21.94 -3.80 -4.43
N ASN A 45 -22.85 -3.87 -5.41
CA ASN A 45 -23.67 -2.73 -5.80
C ASN A 45 -24.57 -2.25 -4.65
N HIS A 46 -25.37 -3.13 -4.05
CA HIS A 46 -26.27 -2.73 -2.96
C HIS A 46 -25.53 -2.30 -1.70
N TYR A 47 -24.34 -2.87 -1.45
CA TYR A 47 -23.52 -2.42 -0.35
C TYR A 47 -22.97 -1.00 -0.61
N GLY A 48 -22.53 -0.71 -1.84
CA GLY A 48 -22.16 0.64 -2.25
C GLY A 48 -23.29 1.64 -2.04
N GLU A 49 -24.50 1.33 -2.52
CA GLU A 49 -25.68 2.19 -2.38
C GLU A 49 -26.00 2.48 -0.91
N PHE A 50 -25.88 1.46 -0.05
CA PHE A 50 -26.06 1.62 1.38
C PHE A 50 -25.04 2.58 2.02
N LEU A 51 -23.77 2.51 1.60
CA LEU A 51 -22.72 3.39 2.11
C LEU A 51 -22.91 4.84 1.69
N GLU A 52 -23.35 5.08 0.46
CA GLU A 52 -23.70 6.43 0.00
C GLU A 52 -24.86 7.01 0.82
N ASP A 53 -25.97 6.27 0.93
CA ASP A 53 -27.20 6.75 1.57
C ASP A 53 -27.01 7.02 3.07
N THR A 54 -26.29 6.13 3.76
CA THR A 54 -26.29 6.09 5.23
C THR A 54 -25.03 6.69 5.84
N LYS A 55 -23.86 6.43 5.22
CA LYS A 55 -22.56 6.83 5.77
C LYS A 55 -21.94 8.00 5.02
N LYS A 56 -22.51 8.39 3.87
CA LYS A 56 -21.95 9.42 2.98
C LYS A 56 -20.50 9.11 2.58
N ASP A 57 -20.16 7.83 2.53
CA ASP A 57 -18.83 7.34 2.17
C ASP A 57 -18.81 6.99 0.67
N VAL A 58 -18.76 8.05 -0.14
CA VAL A 58 -18.82 7.95 -1.61
C VAL A 58 -17.58 7.26 -2.17
N VAL A 59 -16.41 7.45 -1.55
CA VAL A 59 -15.15 6.82 -1.98
C VAL A 59 -15.24 5.31 -1.85
N LYS A 60 -15.69 4.80 -0.69
CA LYS A 60 -15.85 3.36 -0.50
C LYS A 60 -16.96 2.76 -1.37
N ALA A 61 -18.03 3.52 -1.63
CA ALA A 61 -19.07 3.09 -2.55
C ALA A 61 -18.54 2.93 -3.99
N ASP A 62 -17.79 3.92 -4.49
CA ASP A 62 -17.17 3.87 -5.82
C ASP A 62 -16.20 2.69 -5.97
N GLN A 63 -15.43 2.38 -4.91
CA GLN A 63 -14.58 1.19 -4.86
C GLN A 63 -15.39 -0.10 -5.03
N LEU A 64 -16.56 -0.20 -4.38
CA LEU A 64 -17.44 -1.38 -4.51
C LEU A 64 -18.06 -1.49 -5.90
N TYR A 65 -18.48 -0.38 -6.51
CA TYR A 65 -18.97 -0.39 -7.90
C TYR A 65 -17.87 -0.75 -8.88
N THR A 66 -16.66 -0.23 -8.66
CA THR A 66 -15.47 -0.60 -9.43
C THR A 66 -15.18 -2.08 -9.34
N LEU A 67 -15.21 -2.64 -8.13
CA LEU A 67 -15.02 -4.07 -7.92
C LEU A 67 -16.12 -4.90 -8.58
N ALA A 68 -17.38 -4.44 -8.56
CA ALA A 68 -18.48 -5.11 -9.23
C ALA A 68 -18.24 -5.20 -10.74
N LEU A 69 -17.85 -4.09 -11.38
CA LEU A 69 -17.60 -4.00 -12.82
C LEU A 69 -16.34 -4.75 -13.26
N THR A 70 -15.32 -4.84 -12.43
CA THR A 70 -14.12 -5.66 -12.71
C THR A 70 -14.47 -7.16 -12.80
N ASN A 71 -15.45 -7.61 -12.01
CA ASN A 71 -15.90 -9.01 -12.05
C ASN A 71 -17.04 -9.24 -13.07
N PHE A 72 -17.92 -8.24 -13.27
CA PHE A 72 -19.09 -8.28 -14.14
C PHE A 72 -19.26 -6.94 -14.88
N PRO A 73 -18.59 -6.76 -16.03
CA PRO A 73 -18.54 -5.46 -16.74
C PRO A 73 -19.91 -4.92 -17.19
N ASP A 74 -20.87 -5.81 -17.49
CA ASP A 74 -22.19 -5.45 -18.02
C ASP A 74 -23.24 -5.18 -16.92
N HIS A 75 -22.85 -5.12 -15.65
CA HIS A 75 -23.79 -4.91 -14.55
C HIS A 75 -24.34 -3.47 -14.55
N SER A 76 -25.58 -3.30 -15.01
CA SER A 76 -26.23 -2.00 -15.26
C SER A 76 -26.31 -1.06 -14.05
N GLY A 77 -26.63 -1.59 -12.85
CA GLY A 77 -26.72 -0.80 -11.61
C GLY A 77 -25.38 -0.19 -11.23
N ALA A 78 -24.35 -1.04 -11.09
CA ALA A 78 -22.98 -0.63 -10.81
C ALA A 78 -22.42 0.35 -11.87
N LEU A 79 -22.75 0.18 -13.16
CA LEU A 79 -22.33 1.10 -14.21
C LEU A 79 -22.93 2.50 -14.01
N THR A 80 -24.24 2.57 -13.75
CA THR A 80 -24.95 3.84 -13.51
C THR A 80 -24.43 4.53 -12.25
N ASN A 81 -24.28 3.75 -11.17
CA ASN A 81 -23.79 4.27 -9.89
C ASN A 81 -22.35 4.78 -10.03
N ARG A 82 -21.45 4.01 -10.67
CA ARG A 82 -20.07 4.41 -10.91
C ARG A 82 -19.96 5.68 -11.76
N GLN A 83 -20.76 5.80 -12.82
CA GLN A 83 -20.75 7.00 -13.66
C GLN A 83 -21.05 8.27 -12.84
N ARG A 84 -21.96 8.15 -11.86
CA ARG A 84 -22.30 9.25 -10.96
C ARG A 84 -21.21 9.50 -9.91
N THR A 85 -20.63 8.46 -9.32
CA THR A 85 -19.65 8.61 -8.23
C THR A 85 -18.24 8.96 -8.69
N ALA A 86 -17.85 8.57 -9.91
CA ALA A 86 -16.49 8.74 -10.42
C ALA A 86 -16.02 10.21 -10.38
N SER A 87 -16.84 11.14 -10.88
CA SER A 87 -16.49 12.57 -10.87
C SER A 87 -16.43 13.16 -9.47
N ILE A 88 -17.24 12.66 -8.54
CA ILE A 88 -17.23 13.09 -7.14
C ILE A 88 -15.94 12.61 -6.47
N VAL A 89 -15.59 11.34 -6.64
CA VAL A 89 -14.38 10.75 -6.06
C VAL A 89 -13.13 11.38 -6.65
N GLU A 90 -13.08 11.60 -7.96
CA GLU A 90 -11.94 12.29 -8.60
C GLU A 90 -11.72 13.69 -8.00
N ASN A 91 -12.79 14.45 -7.77
CA ASN A 91 -12.69 15.76 -7.13
C ASN A 91 -12.26 15.67 -5.66
N LEU A 92 -12.75 14.68 -4.91
CA LEU A 92 -12.34 14.44 -3.53
C LEU A 92 -10.86 14.06 -3.43
N ASP A 93 -10.39 13.19 -4.32
CA ASP A 93 -9.00 12.76 -4.39
C ASP A 93 -8.10 13.94 -4.76
N ARG A 94 -8.48 14.74 -5.76
CA ARG A 94 -7.76 15.97 -6.15
C ARG A 94 -7.65 16.96 -5.00
N GLU A 95 -8.72 17.16 -4.23
CA GLU A 95 -8.71 18.04 -3.07
C GLU A 95 -7.85 17.47 -1.92
N MET A 96 -7.82 16.15 -1.75
CA MET A 96 -6.92 15.49 -0.79
C MET A 96 -5.46 15.68 -1.18
N LEU A 97 -5.10 15.47 -2.44
CA LEU A 97 -3.75 15.67 -2.95
C LEU A 97 -3.30 17.13 -2.78
N ARG A 98 -4.19 18.09 -3.09
CA ARG A 98 -3.93 19.52 -2.87
C ARG A 98 -3.59 19.82 -1.41
N LYS A 99 -4.32 19.23 -0.45
CA LYS A 99 -4.02 19.39 0.99
C LYS A 99 -2.69 18.76 1.39
N ILE A 100 -2.27 17.69 0.74
CA ILE A 100 -0.96 17.06 0.96
C ILE A 100 0.13 18.00 0.44
N ASP A 101 -0.03 18.59 -0.73
CA ASP A 101 0.92 19.55 -1.30
C ASP A 101 1.09 20.78 -0.40
N GLU A 102 0.00 21.36 0.09
CA GLU A 102 0.06 22.50 1.03
C GLU A 102 0.88 22.16 2.29
N LYS A 103 0.70 20.96 2.84
CA LYS A 103 1.45 20.49 4.01
C LYS A 103 2.91 20.23 3.68
N ARG A 104 3.20 19.63 2.53
CA ARG A 104 4.56 19.42 2.03
C ARG A 104 5.28 20.76 1.88
N ASP A 105 4.66 21.72 1.21
CA ASP A 105 5.26 23.03 0.93
C ASP A 105 5.48 23.82 2.23
N THR A 106 4.54 23.71 3.18
CA THR A 106 4.73 24.25 4.54
C THR A 106 5.95 23.63 5.23
N LEU A 107 6.12 22.30 5.15
CA LEU A 107 7.27 21.60 5.72
C LEU A 107 8.59 22.01 5.04
N LEU A 108 8.59 22.13 3.71
CA LEU A 108 9.76 22.55 2.92
C LEU A 108 10.14 24.02 3.17
N SER A 109 9.20 24.85 3.60
CA SER A 109 9.49 26.26 3.97
C SER A 109 10.30 26.39 5.26
N ILE A 110 10.35 25.34 6.10
CA ILE A 110 11.11 25.35 7.35
C ILE A 110 12.61 25.29 7.03
N PRO A 111 13.44 26.23 7.53
CA PRO A 111 14.88 26.21 7.30
C PRO A 111 15.54 24.90 7.75
N ASP A 112 16.43 24.34 6.93
CA ASP A 112 17.11 23.08 7.23
C ASP A 112 18.01 23.13 8.48
N ASN A 113 18.45 24.31 8.90
CA ASN A 113 19.21 24.50 10.13
C ASN A 113 18.34 24.57 11.40
N ASN A 114 17.01 24.44 11.26
CA ASN A 114 16.11 24.40 12.39
C ASN A 114 16.37 23.15 13.25
N ALA A 115 16.79 23.35 14.50
CA ALA A 115 17.14 22.26 15.40
C ALA A 115 15.98 21.29 15.68
N ALA A 116 14.73 21.77 15.69
CA ALA A 116 13.56 20.91 15.86
C ALA A 116 13.32 20.05 14.62
N LEU A 117 13.47 20.60 13.42
CA LEU A 117 13.38 19.84 12.17
C LEU A 117 14.48 18.77 12.08
N CYS A 118 15.74 19.12 12.41
CA CYS A 118 16.84 18.15 12.45
C CYS A 118 16.54 16.99 13.41
N ARG A 119 16.01 17.29 14.61
CA ARG A 119 15.61 16.27 15.58
C ARG A 119 14.47 15.40 15.05
N ALA A 120 13.46 16.01 14.43
CA ALA A 120 12.32 15.30 13.84
C ALA A 120 12.75 14.39 12.67
N LYS A 121 13.64 14.85 11.77
CA LYS A 121 14.21 14.04 10.69
C LYS A 121 14.96 12.83 11.24
N LYS A 122 15.76 12.99 12.30
CA LYS A 122 16.46 11.88 12.98
C LYS A 122 15.48 10.88 13.61
N GLU A 123 14.44 11.36 14.27
CA GLU A 123 13.42 10.50 14.87
C GLU A 123 12.63 9.72 13.80
N ALA A 124 12.19 10.41 12.75
CA ALA A 124 11.47 9.81 11.63
C ALA A 124 12.30 8.73 10.92
N TYR A 125 13.63 8.92 10.84
CA TYR A 125 14.54 7.90 10.29
C TYR A 125 14.48 6.59 11.09
N PHE A 126 14.55 6.65 12.42
CA PHE A 126 14.43 5.46 13.26
C PHE A 126 13.05 4.82 13.20
N GLN A 127 12.00 5.64 13.18
CA GLN A 127 10.62 5.15 13.05
C GLN A 127 10.39 4.46 11.71
N HIS A 128 10.92 5.01 10.61
CA HIS A 128 10.83 4.40 9.29
C HIS A 128 11.45 3.00 9.28
N ILE A 129 12.68 2.87 9.80
CA ILE A 129 13.37 1.57 9.87
C ILE A 129 12.59 0.58 10.72
N TYR A 130 12.19 0.99 11.93
CA TYR A 130 11.40 0.15 12.83
C TYR A 130 10.10 -0.34 12.19
N HIS A 131 9.31 0.56 11.59
CA HIS A 131 8.01 0.20 11.05
C HIS A 131 8.11 -0.73 9.85
N THR A 132 9.07 -0.52 8.95
CA THR A 132 9.16 -1.36 7.75
C THR A 132 9.66 -2.78 8.08
N VAL A 133 10.64 -2.94 8.98
CA VAL A 133 11.06 -4.29 9.40
C VAL A 133 9.98 -4.97 10.26
N ALA A 134 9.22 -4.21 11.05
CA ALA A 134 8.13 -4.76 11.87
C ALA A 134 6.98 -5.30 11.01
N ILE A 135 6.71 -4.71 9.84
CA ILE A 135 5.71 -5.23 8.89
C ILE A 135 6.11 -6.63 8.38
N GLU A 136 7.41 -6.85 8.18
CA GLU A 136 7.98 -8.15 7.78
C GLU A 136 8.10 -9.15 8.95
N GLY A 137 7.72 -8.74 10.16
CA GLY A 137 7.66 -9.61 11.35
C GLY A 137 8.85 -9.50 12.31
N ASN A 138 9.74 -8.53 12.12
CA ASN A 138 10.81 -8.24 13.08
C ASN A 138 10.22 -7.83 14.44
N THR A 139 10.74 -8.41 15.52
CA THR A 139 10.16 -8.28 16.87
C THR A 139 10.88 -7.25 17.74
N MET A 140 11.88 -6.54 17.21
CA MET A 140 12.59 -5.50 17.96
C MET A 140 11.69 -4.31 18.24
N THR A 141 11.78 -3.72 19.43
CA THR A 141 11.09 -2.47 19.74
C THR A 141 11.78 -1.28 19.06
N LEU A 142 11.09 -0.14 18.99
CA LEU A 142 11.67 1.10 18.49
C LEU A 142 12.94 1.51 19.27
N GLN A 143 12.95 1.31 20.59
CA GLN A 143 14.12 1.61 21.43
C GLN A 143 15.30 0.68 21.14
N GLN A 144 15.04 -0.60 20.95
CA GLN A 144 16.07 -1.58 20.57
C GLN A 144 16.64 -1.25 19.18
N THR A 145 15.76 -0.98 18.21
CA THR A 145 16.14 -0.57 16.85
C THR A 145 17.03 0.68 16.87
N ARG A 146 16.65 1.69 17.65
CA ARG A 146 17.47 2.90 17.85
C ARG A 146 18.85 2.57 18.43
N SER A 147 18.89 1.75 19.48
CA SER A 147 20.14 1.34 20.12
C SER A 147 21.08 0.68 19.13
N VAL A 148 20.58 -0.24 18.30
CA VAL A 148 21.36 -0.92 17.25
C VAL A 148 21.93 0.08 16.25
N LEU A 149 21.11 1.04 15.79
CA LEU A 149 21.53 2.01 14.77
C LEU A 149 22.55 3.04 15.28
N GLU A 150 22.42 3.45 16.54
CA GLU A 150 23.29 4.45 17.17
C GLU A 150 24.60 3.85 17.69
N THR A 151 24.53 2.72 18.40
CA THR A 151 25.68 2.14 19.11
C THR A 151 26.36 1.01 18.36
N ARG A 152 25.67 0.37 17.40
CA ARG A 152 26.09 -0.88 16.74
C ARG A 152 26.30 -2.04 17.71
N ILE A 153 25.73 -1.98 18.90
CA ILE A 153 25.78 -3.04 19.91
C ILE A 153 24.56 -3.95 19.72
N ALA A 154 24.80 -5.26 19.81
CA ALA A 154 23.74 -6.26 19.74
C ALA A 154 22.84 -6.22 20.98
N VAL A 155 21.55 -6.44 20.76
CA VAL A 155 20.51 -6.54 21.78
C VAL A 155 20.38 -8.00 22.20
N GLU A 156 20.50 -8.25 23.50
CA GLU A 156 20.37 -9.58 24.08
C GLU A 156 18.98 -10.19 23.83
N GLY A 157 18.94 -11.49 23.55
CA GLY A 157 17.69 -12.24 23.35
C GLY A 157 16.99 -12.00 22.01
N LYS A 158 17.62 -11.27 21.08
CA LYS A 158 17.13 -11.05 19.72
C LYS A 158 17.98 -11.80 18.70
N SER A 159 17.36 -12.19 17.58
CA SER A 159 18.08 -12.95 16.56
C SER A 159 19.07 -12.06 15.80
N ILE A 160 20.18 -12.64 15.32
CA ILE A 160 21.15 -11.91 14.50
C ILE A 160 20.51 -11.47 13.17
N ALA A 161 19.59 -12.27 12.62
CA ALA A 161 18.85 -11.92 11.42
C ALA A 161 18.08 -10.60 11.58
N GLU A 162 17.34 -10.43 12.70
CA GLU A 162 16.61 -9.20 12.99
C GLU A 162 17.53 -7.96 13.11
N HIS A 163 18.74 -8.13 13.66
CA HIS A 163 19.74 -7.06 13.67
C HIS A 163 20.21 -6.72 12.25
N ASN A 164 20.48 -7.75 11.45
CA ASN A 164 20.99 -7.60 10.11
C ASN A 164 19.96 -6.96 9.16
N GLU A 165 18.66 -7.21 9.35
CA GLU A 165 17.59 -6.51 8.63
C GLU A 165 17.61 -5.00 8.90
N ILE A 166 17.70 -4.60 10.18
CA ILE A 166 17.78 -3.20 10.61
C ILE A 166 19.02 -2.52 10.01
N LEU A 167 20.17 -3.19 10.07
CA LEU A 167 21.43 -2.68 9.54
C LEU A 167 21.43 -2.60 8.01
N GLY A 168 20.83 -3.58 7.33
CA GLY A 168 20.68 -3.61 5.88
C GLY A 168 19.83 -2.46 5.38
N LEU A 169 18.71 -2.18 6.05
CA LEU A 169 17.85 -1.06 5.71
C LEU A 169 18.51 0.30 6.00
N ASP A 170 19.22 0.45 7.12
CA ASP A 170 20.05 1.64 7.41
C ASP A 170 21.06 1.91 6.29
N ALA A 171 21.75 0.86 5.83
CA ALA A 171 22.69 0.95 4.72
C ALA A 171 21.98 1.35 3.41
N ALA A 172 20.82 0.77 3.11
CA ALA A 172 20.04 1.08 1.92
C ALA A 172 19.55 2.54 1.91
N MET A 173 18.99 3.01 3.03
CA MET A 173 18.53 4.39 3.18
C MET A 173 19.68 5.40 3.07
N LYS A 174 20.84 5.09 3.66
CA LYS A 174 22.04 5.93 3.49
C LYS A 174 22.49 6.01 2.05
N TYR A 175 22.43 4.91 1.30
CA TYR A 175 22.76 4.90 -0.12
C TYR A 175 21.78 5.75 -0.94
N ILE A 176 20.48 5.62 -0.70
CA ILE A 176 19.45 6.46 -1.36
C ILE A 176 19.73 7.94 -1.11
N ASN A 177 19.91 8.34 0.15
CA ASN A 177 20.08 9.74 0.54
C ASN A 177 21.40 10.37 0.05
N THR A 178 22.48 9.58 -0.05
CA THR A 178 23.80 10.10 -0.43
C THR A 178 24.07 10.00 -1.94
N THR A 179 23.58 8.95 -2.60
CA THR A 179 23.96 8.62 -3.97
C THR A 179 22.83 8.87 -4.98
N LEU A 180 21.58 8.57 -4.62
CA LEU A 180 20.48 8.60 -5.57
C LEU A 180 19.73 9.95 -5.58
N LEU A 181 19.50 10.54 -4.40
CA LEU A 181 18.62 11.70 -4.26
C LEU A 181 19.03 12.93 -5.09
N TYR A 182 20.33 13.16 -5.27
CA TYR A 182 20.87 14.31 -6.00
C TYR A 182 21.39 13.96 -7.40
N ARG A 183 21.16 12.73 -7.86
CA ARG A 183 21.62 12.26 -9.16
C ARG A 183 20.61 12.67 -10.23
N LEU A 184 21.05 13.51 -11.17
CA LEU A 184 20.26 13.98 -12.32
C LEU A 184 20.19 12.93 -13.45
N ARG A 185 20.02 11.65 -13.12
CA ARG A 185 19.92 10.57 -14.12
C ARG A 185 18.76 9.66 -13.78
N ASP A 186 18.20 9.06 -14.81
CA ASP A 186 17.15 8.05 -14.73
C ASP A 186 17.45 6.96 -13.72
N ILE A 187 16.39 6.43 -13.12
CA ILE A 187 16.47 5.29 -12.22
C ILE A 187 16.75 4.06 -13.09
N SER A 188 17.87 3.41 -12.81
CA SER A 188 18.35 2.26 -13.56
C SER A 188 18.10 0.96 -12.82
N MET A 189 18.23 -0.16 -13.53
CA MET A 189 18.20 -1.48 -12.94
C MET A 189 19.28 -1.66 -11.86
N GLY A 190 20.46 -1.08 -12.10
CA GLY A 190 21.57 -1.11 -11.17
C GLY A 190 21.20 -0.47 -9.83
N ASP A 191 20.48 0.65 -9.84
CA ASP A 191 20.06 1.34 -8.62
C ASP A 191 19.13 0.46 -7.78
N VAL A 192 18.15 -0.19 -8.41
CA VAL A 192 17.20 -1.09 -7.75
C VAL A 192 17.93 -2.29 -7.13
N LEU A 193 18.84 -2.92 -7.88
CA LEU A 193 19.61 -4.06 -7.38
C LEU A 193 20.60 -3.66 -6.27
N GLU A 194 21.16 -2.46 -6.33
CA GLU A 194 22.11 -1.95 -5.35
C GLU A 194 21.42 -1.55 -4.02
N ILE A 195 20.16 -1.07 -4.09
CA ILE A 195 19.27 -0.95 -2.93
C ILE A 195 18.97 -2.34 -2.36
N HIS A 196 18.50 -3.28 -3.18
CA HIS A 196 18.15 -4.63 -2.73
C HIS A 196 19.34 -5.37 -2.09
N LYS A 197 20.53 -5.20 -2.66
CA LYS A 197 21.79 -5.73 -2.11
C LYS A 197 22.09 -5.20 -0.71
N ARG A 198 21.78 -3.94 -0.41
CA ARG A 198 21.97 -3.39 0.95
C ARG A 198 20.92 -3.88 1.92
N VAL A 199 19.65 -3.87 1.50
CA VAL A 199 18.52 -4.34 2.32
C VAL A 199 18.76 -5.78 2.77
N LEU A 200 19.09 -6.67 1.83
CA LEU A 200 19.20 -8.10 2.13
C LEU A 200 20.64 -8.56 2.41
N GLY A 201 21.67 -7.83 2.01
CA GLY A 201 23.05 -8.33 1.99
C GLY A 201 23.66 -8.66 3.36
N HIS A 202 23.09 -8.17 4.47
CA HIS A 202 23.51 -8.59 5.82
C HIS A 202 22.79 -9.88 6.26
N VAL A 203 21.63 -10.19 5.70
CA VAL A 203 20.81 -11.36 6.02
C VAL A 203 21.15 -12.52 5.07
N ASP A 204 21.11 -12.25 3.77
CA ASP A 204 21.46 -13.18 2.69
C ASP A 204 22.36 -12.49 1.66
N PRO A 205 23.70 -12.58 1.83
CA PRO A 205 24.66 -11.99 0.90
C PRO A 205 24.65 -12.63 -0.49
N LEU A 206 24.13 -13.85 -0.64
CA LEU A 206 24.13 -14.57 -1.93
C LEU A 206 22.98 -14.10 -2.82
N GLU A 207 21.79 -13.89 -2.23
CA GLU A 207 20.61 -13.42 -2.96
C GLU A 207 20.52 -11.88 -3.04
N GLY A 208 21.23 -11.16 -2.16
CA GLY A 208 21.29 -9.70 -2.15
C GLY A 208 21.69 -9.12 -3.51
N GLY A 209 20.79 -8.33 -4.11
CA GLY A 209 20.99 -7.69 -5.41
C GLY A 209 20.83 -8.61 -6.62
N GLN A 210 20.23 -9.79 -6.45
CA GLN A 210 19.91 -10.69 -7.55
C GLN A 210 18.39 -10.86 -7.71
N PHE A 211 17.96 -11.21 -8.92
CA PHE A 211 16.58 -11.62 -9.16
C PHE A 211 16.37 -13.05 -8.69
N ARG A 212 15.16 -13.33 -8.18
CA ARG A 212 14.76 -14.69 -7.79
C ARG A 212 14.89 -15.66 -8.96
N ARG A 213 15.29 -16.89 -8.63
CA ARG A 213 15.49 -17.99 -9.59
C ARG A 213 14.38 -19.04 -9.54
N THR A 214 13.51 -18.95 -8.54
CA THR A 214 12.45 -19.93 -8.26
C THR A 214 11.10 -19.23 -8.20
N GLN A 215 10.02 -19.98 -8.47
CA GLN A 215 8.66 -19.47 -8.35
C GLN A 215 8.22 -19.40 -6.87
N VAL A 216 7.52 -18.33 -6.52
CA VAL A 216 7.02 -18.08 -5.16
C VAL A 216 5.53 -17.76 -5.20
N TYR A 217 4.89 -17.77 -4.03
CA TYR A 217 3.46 -17.50 -3.85
C TYR A 217 3.29 -16.52 -2.69
N VAL A 218 2.59 -15.42 -2.92
CA VAL A 218 2.42 -14.34 -1.93
C VAL A 218 0.95 -14.23 -1.57
N GLY A 219 0.53 -14.96 -0.54
CA GLY A 219 -0.88 -15.09 -0.19
C GLY A 219 -1.71 -15.64 -1.36
N GLY A 220 -2.65 -14.84 -1.87
CA GLY A 220 -3.46 -15.17 -3.05
C GLY A 220 -2.86 -14.75 -4.40
N HIS A 221 -1.69 -14.09 -4.40
CA HIS A 221 -1.04 -13.60 -5.61
C HIS A 221 0.07 -14.54 -6.09
N ILE A 222 0.13 -14.77 -7.40
CA ILE A 222 1.18 -15.54 -8.07
C ILE A 222 2.00 -14.57 -8.93
N PRO A 223 3.23 -14.20 -8.51
CA PRO A 223 4.06 -13.28 -9.28
C PRO A 223 4.59 -13.90 -10.59
N PRO A 224 5.01 -13.06 -11.57
CA PRO A 224 5.51 -13.51 -12.87
C PRO A 224 6.76 -14.37 -12.75
N GLY A 225 6.85 -15.48 -13.47
CA GLY A 225 7.93 -16.47 -13.31
C GLY A 225 9.35 -15.91 -13.48
N PRO A 226 10.40 -16.59 -12.96
CA PRO A 226 11.78 -16.08 -12.94
C PRO A 226 12.29 -15.59 -14.30
N SER A 227 11.95 -16.29 -15.37
CA SER A 227 12.37 -15.96 -16.74
C SER A 227 11.78 -14.64 -17.26
N ASP A 228 10.64 -14.20 -16.73
CA ASP A 228 9.95 -12.98 -17.17
C ASP A 228 10.41 -11.74 -16.41
N ILE A 229 10.99 -11.90 -15.21
CA ILE A 229 11.29 -10.80 -14.28
C ILE A 229 12.15 -9.74 -14.94
N GLN A 230 13.22 -10.14 -15.64
CA GLN A 230 14.14 -9.16 -16.23
C GLN A 230 13.45 -8.31 -17.29
N LYS A 231 12.53 -8.88 -18.08
CA LYS A 231 11.74 -8.16 -19.07
C LYS A 231 10.76 -7.21 -18.38
N LEU A 232 10.04 -7.69 -17.37
CA LEU A 232 9.04 -6.89 -16.65
C LEU A 232 9.67 -5.75 -15.86
N MET A 233 10.83 -5.97 -15.25
CA MET A 233 11.57 -4.92 -14.56
C MET A 233 12.08 -3.85 -15.53
N ARG A 234 12.45 -4.21 -16.77
CA ARG A 234 12.76 -3.21 -17.80
C ARG A 234 11.54 -2.38 -18.14
N GLN A 235 10.39 -3.02 -18.38
CA GLN A 235 9.13 -2.30 -18.66
C GLN A 235 8.71 -1.40 -17.49
N PHE A 236 8.90 -1.85 -16.25
CA PHE A 236 8.67 -1.06 -15.06
C PHE A 236 9.57 0.19 -15.02
N LEU A 237 10.86 0.06 -15.33
CA LEU A 237 11.78 1.21 -15.38
C LEU A 237 11.51 2.13 -16.57
N GLU A 238 11.10 1.58 -17.71
CA GLU A 238 10.67 2.38 -18.87
C GLU A 238 9.46 3.25 -18.50
N TRP A 239 8.47 2.67 -17.80
CA TRP A 239 7.34 3.43 -17.28
C TRP A 239 7.76 4.44 -16.21
N LEU A 240 8.60 4.04 -15.24
CA LEU A 240 9.03 4.90 -14.13
C LEU A 240 9.75 6.17 -14.61
N ASN A 241 10.48 6.08 -15.72
CA ASN A 241 11.20 7.22 -16.34
C ASN A 241 10.42 7.83 -17.53
N SER A 242 9.16 7.45 -17.75
CA SER A 242 8.34 8.01 -18.83
C SER A 242 7.75 9.37 -18.46
N GLU A 243 7.48 10.21 -19.46
CA GLU A 243 6.77 11.48 -19.29
C GLU A 243 5.40 11.25 -18.65
N ASP A 244 4.67 10.20 -19.05
CA ASP A 244 3.37 9.84 -18.48
C ASP A 244 3.43 9.66 -16.96
N ALA A 245 4.51 9.06 -16.43
CA ALA A 245 4.69 8.88 -14.99
C ALA A 245 5.10 10.18 -14.28
N LEU A 246 5.84 11.06 -14.95
CA LEU A 246 6.23 12.38 -14.42
C LEU A 246 5.06 13.37 -14.37
N GLU A 247 4.06 13.21 -15.23
CA GLU A 247 2.83 14.00 -15.22
C GLU A 247 1.86 13.60 -14.10
N LEU A 248 2.03 12.41 -13.52
CA LEU A 248 1.25 12.00 -12.35
C LEU A 248 1.64 12.81 -11.11
N HIS A 249 0.68 12.98 -10.20
CA HIS A 249 0.97 13.54 -8.88
C HIS A 249 1.96 12.62 -8.13
N PRO A 250 3.08 13.13 -7.58
CA PRO A 250 4.10 12.32 -6.88
C PRO A 250 3.60 11.64 -5.59
#